data_AF-A0A6B3F593-F1
#
_entry.id   AF-A0A6B3F593-F1
#
_cell.length_a   1.000
_cell.length_b   1.000
_cell.length_c   1.000
_cell.angle_alpha   90.00
_cell.angle_beta   90.00
_cell.angle_gamma   90.00
#
_symmetry.space_group_name_H-M   'P 1'
#
loop_
_entity.id
_entity.type
_entity.pdbx_description
1 polymer ?
#
loop_
_entity_poly.entity_id
_entity_poly.type
_entity_poly.pdbx_seq_one_letter_code
_entity_poly.pdbx_strand_id
1 'polypeptide(L)'
;CGGNVPAEGFTTDLDAPRPALKPLSGQRDFPYKVSASDPEVFYVTANTAAHDVTWCLEIDWSSGDRHGTLRVTDAGTPFRTAPAKNRPTWQWPPGDTEWGPEVKG
;
A
#
# COMPACT_ATOMS: atom_id res chain seq x y z
N CYS A 1 -17.55 17.83 5.63
CA CYS A 1 -16.37 17.97 4.75
C CYS A 1 -15.92 16.56 4.38
N GLY A 2 -16.06 16.15 3.12
CA GLY A 2 -15.83 14.76 2.72
C GLY A 2 -16.27 14.56 1.28
N GLY A 3 -15.63 15.27 0.36
CA GLY A 3 -15.75 14.95 -1.05
C GLY A 3 -15.05 13.61 -1.29
N ASN A 4 -15.67 12.72 -2.05
CA ASN A 4 -15.04 11.50 -2.53
C ASN A 4 -13.80 11.89 -3.31
N VAL A 5 -12.62 11.70 -2.72
CA VAL A 5 -11.36 11.81 -3.46
C VAL A 5 -11.26 10.54 -4.31
N PRO A 6 -11.03 10.66 -5.64
CA PRO A 6 -10.73 9.51 -6.47
C PRO A 6 -9.60 8.68 -5.84
N ALA A 7 -9.80 7.37 -5.87
CA ALA A 7 -8.96 6.41 -5.19
C ALA A 7 -8.45 5.41 -6.22
N GLU A 8 -7.16 5.47 -6.50
CA GLU A 8 -6.50 4.59 -7.45
C GLU A 8 -5.74 3.51 -6.70
N GLY A 9 -6.05 2.26 -7.01
CA GLY A 9 -5.52 1.08 -6.36
C GLY A 9 -4.34 0.53 -7.13
N PHE A 10 -3.31 0.14 -6.39
CA PHE A 10 -2.11 -0.50 -6.91
C PHE A 10 -1.79 -1.73 -6.07
N THR A 11 -1.22 -2.74 -6.72
CA THR A 11 -0.75 -3.96 -6.07
C THR A 11 0.66 -4.30 -6.51
N THR A 12 1.39 -4.96 -5.62
CA THR A 12 2.68 -5.58 -5.96
C THR A 12 2.83 -6.93 -5.27
N ASP A 13 3.55 -7.83 -5.92
CA ASP A 13 3.99 -9.10 -5.37
C ASP A 13 5.45 -8.96 -4.94
N LEU A 14 5.68 -8.91 -3.63
CA LEU A 14 7.00 -8.76 -3.03
C LEU A 14 7.84 -10.04 -3.12
N ASP A 15 7.24 -11.18 -3.46
CA ASP A 15 7.98 -12.42 -3.69
C ASP A 15 8.53 -12.54 -5.12
N ALA A 16 8.10 -11.66 -6.02
CA ALA A 16 8.63 -11.62 -7.39
C ALA A 16 10.13 -11.29 -7.38
N PRO A 17 10.95 -11.84 -8.29
CA PRO A 17 12.38 -11.52 -8.39
C PRO A 17 12.68 -10.02 -8.55
N ARG A 18 11.70 -9.28 -9.11
CA ARG A 18 11.69 -7.82 -9.23
C ARG A 18 10.26 -7.34 -8.98
N PRO A 19 9.89 -7.01 -7.73
CA PRO A 19 8.57 -6.48 -7.42
C PRO A 19 8.32 -5.19 -8.21
N ALA A 20 7.21 -5.15 -8.92
CA ALA A 20 6.78 -3.98 -9.67
C ALA A 20 5.37 -3.61 -9.23
N LEU A 21 5.12 -2.32 -9.06
CA LEU A 21 3.79 -1.78 -8.77
C LEU A 21 2.93 -1.87 -10.02
N LYS A 22 1.68 -2.32 -9.88
CA LYS A 22 0.72 -2.44 -10.99
C LYS A 22 -0.63 -1.86 -10.57
N PRO A 23 -1.33 -1.10 -11.41
CA PRO A 23 -2.68 -0.67 -11.10
C PRO A 23 -3.62 -1.89 -10.99
N LEU A 24 -4.68 -1.77 -10.19
CA LEU A 24 -5.74 -2.78 -10.19
C LEU A 24 -6.45 -2.79 -11.55
N SER A 25 -7.11 -3.92 -11.85
CA SER A 25 -7.76 -4.11 -13.14
C SER A 25 -8.75 -2.98 -13.47
N GLY A 26 -8.55 -2.32 -14.60
CA GLY A 26 -9.40 -1.23 -15.08
C GLY A 26 -9.01 0.16 -14.58
N GLN A 27 -8.03 0.26 -13.67
CA GLN A 27 -7.47 1.54 -13.23
C GLN A 27 -6.30 1.97 -14.12
N ARG A 28 -6.08 3.28 -14.18
CA ARG A 28 -5.01 3.89 -14.97
C ARG A 28 -3.65 3.63 -14.28
N ASP A 29 -2.59 3.61 -15.07
CA ASP A 29 -1.21 3.66 -14.55
C ASP A 29 -0.65 5.09 -14.57
N PHE A 30 0.45 5.33 -13.86
CA PHE A 30 1.16 6.61 -13.89
C PHE A 30 1.47 7.06 -15.33
N PRO A 31 1.47 8.38 -15.61
CA PRO A 31 1.49 9.49 -14.65
C PRO A 31 0.12 10.04 -14.23
N TYR A 32 0.08 10.61 -13.03
CA TYR A 32 -1.02 11.40 -12.48
C TYR A 32 -0.63 12.88 -12.35
N LYS A 33 -1.62 13.78 -12.44
CA LYS A 33 -1.44 15.21 -12.20
C LYS A 33 -2.30 15.61 -11.02
N VAL A 34 -1.67 16.21 -10.01
CA VAL A 34 -2.34 16.66 -8.78
C VAL A 34 -2.15 18.16 -8.60
N SER A 35 -3.04 18.78 -7.84
CA SER A 35 -2.92 20.18 -7.41
C SER A 35 -3.49 20.37 -6.00
N ALA A 36 -3.27 21.54 -5.40
CA ALA A 36 -3.83 21.83 -4.06
C ALA A 36 -5.36 21.75 -4.02
N SER A 37 -6.04 22.01 -5.14
CA SER A 37 -7.50 21.91 -5.28
C SER A 37 -7.97 20.56 -5.84
N ASP A 38 -7.05 19.70 -6.28
CA ASP A 38 -7.32 18.42 -6.93
C ASP A 38 -6.30 17.38 -6.44
N PRO A 39 -6.45 16.89 -5.20
CA PRO A 39 -5.59 15.85 -4.66
C PRO A 39 -5.97 14.46 -5.20
N GLU A 40 -5.00 13.56 -5.27
CA GLU A 40 -5.21 12.15 -5.63
C GLU A 40 -4.86 11.26 -4.43
N VAL A 41 -5.61 10.17 -4.23
CA VAL A 41 -5.33 9.17 -3.19
C VAL A 41 -4.95 7.85 -3.85
N PHE A 42 -3.79 7.31 -3.46
CA PHE A 42 -3.31 6.01 -3.94
C PHE A 42 -3.39 4.96 -2.83
N TYR A 43 -4.11 3.87 -3.08
CA TYR A 43 -4.10 2.70 -2.22
C TYR A 43 -3.08 1.69 -2.73
N VAL A 44 -2.04 1.40 -1.96
CA VAL A 44 -1.00 0.44 -2.33
C VAL A 44 -1.10 -0.81 -1.47
N THR A 45 -1.34 -1.94 -2.11
CA THR A 45 -1.38 -3.26 -1.47
C THR A 45 -0.11 -4.04 -1.84
N ALA A 46 0.82 -4.17 -0.89
CA ALA A 46 2.02 -4.98 -1.06
C ALA A 46 1.82 -6.37 -0.45
N ASN A 47 1.87 -7.41 -1.27
CA ASN A 47 1.57 -8.78 -0.87
C ASN A 47 2.85 -9.63 -0.80
N THR A 48 2.91 -10.56 0.16
CA THR A 48 3.91 -11.63 0.21
C THR A 48 3.29 -12.88 0.82
N ALA A 49 3.66 -14.03 0.28
CA ALA A 49 3.29 -15.36 0.75
C ALA A 49 4.49 -16.15 1.29
N ALA A 50 5.72 -15.79 0.91
CA ALA A 50 6.93 -16.57 1.22
C ALA A 50 7.95 -15.85 2.10
N HIS A 51 8.04 -14.52 2.07
CA HIS A 51 9.16 -13.79 2.67
C HIS A 51 8.74 -12.68 3.65
N ASP A 52 9.56 -12.44 4.66
CA ASP A 52 9.44 -11.26 5.51
C ASP A 52 10.19 -10.11 4.84
N VAL A 53 9.47 -9.10 4.32
CA VAL A 53 10.02 -8.09 3.41
C VAL A 53 9.85 -6.69 3.98
N THR A 54 10.94 -5.93 3.99
CA THR A 54 10.92 -4.48 4.24
C THR A 54 10.98 -3.71 2.93
N TRP A 55 10.16 -2.67 2.77
CA TRP A 55 10.02 -1.95 1.52
C TRP A 55 9.68 -0.47 1.73
N CYS A 56 9.85 0.33 0.69
CA CYS A 56 9.43 1.74 0.62
C CYS A 56 8.83 2.00 -0.76
N LEU A 57 8.03 3.06 -0.88
CA LEU A 57 7.60 3.56 -2.18
C LEU A 57 8.45 4.76 -2.58
N GLU A 58 8.86 4.78 -3.83
CA GLU A 58 9.53 5.92 -4.44
C GLU A 58 8.63 6.44 -5.55
N ILE A 59 8.30 7.73 -5.48
CA ILE A 59 7.39 8.40 -6.41
C ILE A 59 8.16 9.54 -7.06
N ASP A 60 8.43 9.39 -8.35
CA ASP A 60 9.02 10.47 -9.14
C ASP A 60 7.96 11.55 -9.41
N TRP A 61 8.35 12.81 -9.24
CA TRP A 61 7.48 13.96 -9.42
C TRP A 61 8.17 15.10 -10.14
N SER A 62 7.35 15.94 -10.78
CA SER A 62 7.77 17.21 -11.35
C SER A 62 6.71 18.30 -11.11
N SER A 63 7.17 19.54 -10.94
CA SER A 63 6.34 20.73 -10.69
C SER A 63 7.06 21.97 -11.22
N GLY A 64 6.68 22.41 -12.42
CA GLY A 64 7.44 23.43 -13.16
C GLY A 64 8.86 22.92 -13.41
N ASP A 65 9.87 23.72 -13.04
CA ASP A 65 11.28 23.35 -13.18
C ASP A 65 11.80 22.43 -12.06
N ARG A 66 11.00 22.20 -11.00
CA ARG A 66 11.37 21.33 -9.89
C ARG A 66 11.01 19.89 -10.20
N HIS A 67 11.84 18.96 -9.78
CA HIS A 67 11.63 17.53 -9.89
C HIS A 67 12.33 16.80 -8.75
N GLY A 68 11.97 15.54 -8.52
CA GLY A 68 12.64 14.69 -7.56
C GLY A 68 11.89 13.40 -7.33
N THR A 69 12.33 12.66 -6.31
CA THR A 69 11.70 11.40 -5.90
C THR A 69 11.25 11.55 -4.46
N LEU A 70 9.96 11.36 -4.21
CA LEU A 70 9.38 11.29 -2.89
C LEU A 70 9.49 9.86 -2.38
N ARG A 71 10.14 9.65 -1.24
CA ARG A 71 10.20 8.35 -0.57
C ARG A 71 9.16 8.26 0.54
N VAL A 72 8.23 7.34 0.41
CA VAL A 72 7.17 7.07 1.39
C VAL A 72 7.57 5.87 2.25
N THR A 73 7.44 6.02 3.56
CA THR A 73 7.86 5.09 4.60
C THR A 73 6.85 5.08 5.75
N ASP A 74 6.93 4.10 6.63
CA ASP A 74 6.18 4.05 7.88
C ASP A 74 6.91 4.87 8.96
N ALA A 75 6.48 6.14 9.14
CA ALA A 75 7.03 7.07 10.12
C ALA A 75 8.57 7.18 10.11
N GLY A 76 9.20 7.12 8.93
CA GLY A 76 10.65 7.19 8.74
C GLY A 76 11.37 5.83 8.69
N THR A 77 10.64 4.72 8.86
CA THR A 77 11.15 3.36 8.72
C THR A 77 10.53 2.65 7.51
N PRO A 78 11.26 1.76 6.80
CA PRO A 78 10.64 0.98 5.74
C PRO A 78 9.40 0.23 6.25
N PHE A 79 8.35 0.19 5.44
CA PHE A 79 7.20 -0.67 5.69
C PHE A 79 7.67 -2.12 5.82
N ARG A 80 6.99 -2.91 6.63
CA ARG A 80 7.25 -4.35 6.76
C ARG A 80 5.98 -5.13 6.45
N THR A 81 6.09 -6.06 5.51
CA THR A 81 5.04 -7.03 5.21
C THR A 81 5.61 -8.43 5.38
N ALA A 82 4.91 -9.29 6.11
CA ALA A 82 5.29 -10.68 6.31
C ALA A 82 4.09 -11.59 6.08
N PRO A 83 4.28 -12.82 5.57
CA PRO A 83 3.20 -13.75 5.36
C PRO A 83 2.55 -14.13 6.68
N ALA A 84 1.22 -14.21 6.66
CA ALA A 84 0.43 -14.76 7.77
C ALA A 84 0.50 -16.31 7.83
N LYS A 85 1.05 -16.97 6.80
CA LYS A 85 1.13 -18.43 6.74
C LYS A 85 1.97 -18.96 7.91
N ASN A 86 1.40 -19.93 8.64
CA ASN A 86 2.01 -20.57 9.82
C ASN A 86 2.29 -19.62 11.00
N ARG A 87 1.68 -18.43 11.04
CA ARG A 87 1.71 -17.55 12.22
C ARG A 87 0.30 -17.47 12.83
N PRO A 88 0.17 -17.42 14.16
CA PRO A 88 -1.11 -17.10 14.78
C PRO A 88 -1.50 -15.69 14.35
N THR A 89 -2.56 -15.60 13.55
CA THR A 89 -3.27 -14.35 13.30
C THR A 89 -4.25 -14.12 14.45
N TRP A 90 -4.45 -12.86 14.82
CA TRP A 90 -5.32 -12.47 15.92
C TRP A 90 -6.39 -11.54 15.36
N GLN A 91 -7.62 -11.74 15.78
CA GLN A 91 -8.76 -10.92 15.40
C GLN A 91 -9.49 -10.44 16.65
N TRP A 92 -10.22 -9.33 16.51
CA TRP A 92 -11.20 -8.87 17.49
C TRP A 92 -12.57 -8.90 16.83
N PRO A 93 -13.30 -10.03 16.91
CA PRO A 93 -14.62 -10.17 16.32
C PRO A 93 -15.63 -9.17 16.91
N PRO A 94 -16.64 -8.75 16.13
CA PRO A 94 -17.72 -7.93 16.66
C PRO A 94 -18.43 -8.62 17.83
N GLY A 95 -18.41 -8.00 19.01
CA GLY A 95 -19.04 -8.53 20.23
C GLY A 95 -18.08 -9.13 21.25
N ASP A 96 -16.81 -9.32 20.89
CA ASP A 96 -15.81 -9.86 21.81
C ASP A 96 -15.22 -8.79 22.72
N THR A 97 -14.69 -9.23 23.88
CA THR A 97 -14.04 -8.38 24.89
C THR A 97 -12.52 -8.54 24.94
N GLU A 98 -11.95 -9.42 24.10
CA GLU A 98 -10.51 -9.65 24.00
C GLU A 98 -10.07 -10.07 22.59
N TRP A 99 -8.78 -9.97 22.32
CA TRP A 99 -8.17 -10.50 21.10
C TRP A 99 -8.19 -12.03 21.14
N GLY A 100 -8.78 -12.66 20.15
CA GLY A 100 -8.78 -14.11 19.97
C GLY A 100 -7.95 -14.54 18.75
N PRO A 101 -7.44 -15.78 18.70
CA PRO A 101 -6.83 -16.30 17.47
C PRO A 101 -7.86 -16.29 16.34
N GLU A 102 -7.41 -15.95 15.13
CA GLU A 102 -8.24 -16.02 13.93
C GLU A 102 -8.64 -17.47 13.66
N VAL A 103 -9.95 -17.73 13.68
CA VAL A 103 -10.50 -19.03 13.29
C VAL A 103 -10.78 -18.96 11.79
N LYS A 104 -9.92 -19.59 10.99
CA LYS A 104 -10.21 -19.78 9.55
C LYS A 104 -11.35 -20.79 9.43
N GLY A 105 -12.51 -20.32 8.95
CA GLY A 105 -13.66 -21.15 8.58
C GLY A 105 -13.45 -21.92 7.28
#